data_AF-A0A177AG77-F1
#
_entry.id   AF-A0A177AG77-F1
#
_cell.length_a   1.000
_cell.length_b   1.000
_cell.length_c   1.000
_cell.angle_alpha   90.00
_cell.angle_beta   90.00
_cell.angle_gamma   90.00
#
_symmetry.space_group_name_H-M   'P 1'
#
loop_
_entity.id
_entity.type
_entity.pdbx_description
1 polymer ?
#
loop_
_entity_poly.entity_id
_entity_poly.type
_entity_poly.pdbx_seq_one_letter_code
_entity_poly.pdbx_strand_id
1 'polypeptide(L)'
;MPTDTARKLQERNDLVRRIKNHGYELPEMDSCSNCVRRNVTCVSSPNDSRRCAECVRRNLKEKCDCMGPEHPDWVKLEREEDRLDRKEEETLLKLLRLRKQKRLIRTRSKDMLRRGLKTLDELDAAEEAERVAAEKRDVVEAEEQAVSAASSSVTGTPASSDPLAYSPASWDQWLADGGVDIPPATQQRQGDDLPQDLHWKRMNTILPRTSQKTRSPRR
;
A
#
# COMPACT_ATOMS: atom_id res chain seq x y z
N MET A 1 -60.72 27.01 4.52
CA MET A 1 -59.60 26.22 5.07
C MET A 1 -58.50 26.14 4.01
N PRO A 2 -57.23 26.43 4.34
CA PRO A 2 -56.12 26.25 3.40
C PRO A 2 -56.04 24.80 2.94
N THR A 3 -55.74 24.57 1.66
CA THR A 3 -55.49 23.23 1.13
C THR A 3 -54.20 22.65 1.71
N ASP A 4 -54.10 21.31 1.81
CA ASP A 4 -52.91 20.65 2.36
C ASP A 4 -51.60 21.01 1.62
N THR A 5 -51.69 21.37 0.35
CA THR A 5 -50.55 21.83 -0.46
C THR A 5 -50.07 23.21 -0.03
N ALA A 6 -50.99 24.13 0.27
CA ALA A 6 -50.66 25.46 0.78
C ALA A 6 -50.00 25.38 2.16
N ARG A 7 -50.48 24.48 3.02
CA ARG A 7 -49.88 24.21 4.33
C ARG A 7 -48.44 23.69 4.23
N LYS A 8 -48.20 22.66 3.40
CA LYS A 8 -46.84 22.11 3.18
C LYS A 8 -45.88 23.14 2.58
N LEU A 9 -46.38 24.01 1.70
CA LEU A 9 -45.60 25.10 1.15
C LEU A 9 -45.20 26.12 2.24
N GLN A 10 -46.14 26.44 3.14
CA GLN A 10 -45.88 27.34 4.27
C GLN A 10 -44.84 26.76 5.22
N GLU A 11 -45.01 25.50 5.67
CA GLU A 11 -44.06 24.80 6.54
C GLU A 11 -42.64 24.79 5.96
N ARG A 12 -42.52 24.57 4.64
CA ARG A 12 -41.24 24.62 3.94
C ARG A 12 -40.63 26.02 3.93
N ASN A 13 -41.43 27.06 3.68
CA ASN A 13 -40.94 28.44 3.70
C ASN A 13 -40.51 28.86 5.11
N ASP A 14 -41.21 28.40 6.15
CA ASP A 14 -40.85 28.63 7.54
C ASP A 14 -39.53 27.95 7.91
N LEU A 15 -39.32 26.72 7.47
CA LEU A 15 -38.03 26.02 7.64
C LEU A 15 -36.89 26.75 6.93
N VAL A 16 -37.09 27.23 5.70
CA VAL A 16 -36.09 28.01 4.97
C VAL A 16 -35.72 29.29 5.72
N ARG A 17 -36.72 30.00 6.26
CA ARG A 17 -36.48 31.20 7.09
C ARG A 17 -35.66 30.87 8.33
N ARG A 18 -36.00 29.77 9.03
CA ARG A 18 -35.26 29.33 10.21
C ARG A 18 -33.79 29.03 9.89
N ILE A 19 -33.54 28.25 8.83
CA ILE A 19 -32.18 27.92 8.39
C ILE A 19 -31.40 29.18 8.01
N LYS A 20 -32.04 30.16 7.34
CA LYS A 20 -31.35 31.42 7.00
C LYS A 20 -31.02 32.29 8.21
N ASN A 21 -31.83 32.23 9.25
CA ASN A 21 -31.64 33.04 10.45
C ASN A 21 -30.60 32.46 11.42
N HIS A 22 -30.51 31.13 11.51
CA HIS A 22 -29.62 30.43 12.45
C HIS A 22 -28.46 29.70 11.78
N GLY A 23 -28.51 29.54 10.47
CA GLY A 23 -27.47 28.89 9.68
C GLY A 23 -26.33 29.82 9.32
N TYR A 24 -25.30 29.23 8.76
CA TYR A 24 -24.12 29.91 8.26
C TYR A 24 -23.92 29.61 6.78
N GLU A 25 -23.24 30.53 6.10
CA GLU A 25 -22.83 30.34 4.72
C GLU A 25 -21.66 29.36 4.67
N LEU A 26 -21.80 28.32 3.87
CA LEU A 26 -20.73 27.36 3.61
C LEU A 26 -19.82 27.93 2.52
N PRO A 27 -18.48 27.88 2.69
CA PRO A 27 -17.53 28.13 1.62
C PRO A 27 -17.82 27.28 0.38
N GLU A 28 -17.26 27.64 -0.77
CA GLU A 28 -17.49 26.92 -2.03
C GLU A 28 -17.08 25.44 -1.93
N MET A 29 -16.01 25.13 -1.18
CA MET A 29 -15.50 23.77 -0.97
C MET A 29 -16.44 22.88 -0.14
N ASP A 30 -17.20 23.48 0.79
CA ASP A 30 -18.11 22.76 1.70
C ASP A 30 -19.59 22.90 1.28
N SER A 31 -19.83 23.64 0.20
CA SER A 31 -21.16 23.81 -0.37
C SER A 31 -21.64 22.49 -0.97
N CYS A 32 -22.94 22.18 -0.79
CA CYS A 32 -23.51 20.98 -1.39
C CYS A 32 -23.36 20.99 -2.92
N SER A 33 -23.22 19.81 -3.52
CA SER A 33 -23.03 19.62 -4.96
C SER A 33 -24.12 20.29 -5.80
N ASN A 34 -25.33 20.45 -5.25
CA ASN A 34 -26.43 21.14 -5.91
C ASN A 34 -26.29 22.66 -5.94
N CYS A 35 -25.74 23.24 -4.88
CA CYS A 35 -25.48 24.68 -4.80
C CYS A 35 -24.29 25.07 -5.67
N VAL A 36 -23.22 24.27 -5.64
CA VAL A 36 -22.03 24.46 -6.50
C VAL A 36 -22.41 24.41 -7.98
N ARG A 37 -23.14 23.37 -8.41
CA ARG A 37 -23.60 23.24 -9.82
C ARG A 37 -24.48 24.38 -10.31
N ARG A 38 -25.15 25.09 -9.40
CA ARG A 38 -26.06 26.20 -9.73
C ARG A 38 -25.46 27.57 -9.45
N ASN A 39 -24.22 27.62 -8.94
CA ASN A 39 -23.54 28.83 -8.51
C ASN A 39 -24.38 29.68 -7.56
N VAL A 40 -24.91 29.06 -6.50
CA VAL A 40 -25.71 29.72 -5.46
C VAL A 40 -25.09 29.49 -4.08
N THR A 41 -25.25 30.45 -3.17
CA THR A 41 -24.72 30.34 -1.82
C THR A 41 -25.43 29.23 -1.04
N CYS A 42 -24.63 28.39 -0.38
CA CYS A 42 -25.15 27.28 0.39
C CYS A 42 -25.24 27.68 1.86
N VAL A 43 -26.46 27.87 2.37
CA VAL A 43 -26.69 28.18 3.79
C VAL A 43 -27.18 26.93 4.51
N SER A 44 -26.43 26.47 5.51
CA SER A 44 -26.77 25.27 6.28
C SER A 44 -26.96 25.61 7.76
N SER A 45 -27.87 24.90 8.42
CA SER A 45 -28.06 24.95 9.88
C SER A 45 -28.12 23.51 10.39
N PRO A 46 -27.03 22.97 10.97
CA PRO A 46 -26.96 21.59 11.45
C PRO A 46 -28.05 21.22 12.45
N ASN A 47 -28.53 22.20 13.23
CA ASN A 47 -29.56 22.00 14.25
C ASN A 47 -30.98 21.97 13.68
N ASP A 48 -31.23 22.67 12.57
CA ASP A 48 -32.58 22.79 11.99
C ASP A 48 -32.84 21.78 10.88
N SER A 49 -31.82 21.46 10.07
CA SER A 49 -31.98 20.57 8.93
C SER A 49 -30.67 19.99 8.45
N ARG A 50 -30.70 18.73 8.00
CA ARG A 50 -29.59 18.13 7.24
C ARG A 50 -29.47 18.65 5.80
N ARG A 51 -30.41 19.49 5.35
CA ARG A 51 -30.41 20.08 4.01
C ARG A 51 -30.21 21.58 4.11
N CYS A 52 -29.42 22.14 3.19
CA CYS A 52 -29.26 23.59 3.09
C CYS A 52 -30.57 24.28 2.71
N ALA A 53 -30.68 25.57 3.04
CA ALA A 53 -31.86 26.40 2.79
C ALA A 53 -32.33 26.32 1.32
N GLU A 54 -31.38 26.31 0.39
CA GLU A 54 -31.67 26.29 -1.05
C GLU A 54 -32.24 24.95 -1.52
N CYS A 55 -31.71 23.83 -1.02
CA CYS A 55 -32.21 22.49 -1.30
C CYS A 55 -33.60 22.27 -0.69
N VAL A 56 -33.85 22.78 0.51
CA VAL A 56 -35.18 22.78 1.14
C VAL A 56 -36.15 23.62 0.32
N ARG A 57 -35.78 24.85 -0.04
CA ARG A 57 -36.62 25.79 -0.79
C ARG A 57 -37.05 25.24 -2.15
N ARG A 58 -36.18 24.49 -2.83
CA ARG A 58 -36.51 23.83 -4.12
C ARG A 58 -37.22 22.49 -3.94
N ASN A 59 -37.34 21.99 -2.71
CA ASN A 59 -37.85 20.65 -2.40
C ASN A 59 -37.18 19.57 -3.26
N LEU A 60 -35.84 19.59 -3.32
CA LEU A 60 -35.09 18.57 -4.05
C LEU A 60 -35.31 17.20 -3.41
N LYS A 61 -35.60 16.21 -4.24
CA LYS A 61 -35.78 14.81 -3.84
C LYS A 61 -34.44 14.13 -3.55
N GLU A 62 -33.39 14.52 -4.28
CA GLU A 62 -32.02 14.09 -3.99
C GLU A 62 -31.56 14.62 -2.63
N LYS A 63 -30.77 13.83 -1.91
CA LYS A 63 -30.23 14.23 -0.62
C LYS A 63 -29.26 15.39 -0.81
N CYS A 64 -29.36 16.40 0.05
CA CYS A 64 -28.37 17.46 0.13
C CYS A 64 -27.14 16.91 0.87
N ASP A 65 -25.96 17.09 0.30
CA ASP A 65 -24.68 16.57 0.78
C ASP A 65 -23.86 17.61 1.59
N CYS A 66 -24.44 18.75 1.98
CA CYS A 66 -23.73 19.78 2.78
C CYS A 66 -23.29 19.31 4.17
N MET A 67 -23.79 18.17 4.66
CA MET A 67 -23.42 17.60 5.96
C MET A 67 -22.56 16.33 5.82
N GLY A 68 -22.16 15.98 4.60
CA GLY A 68 -21.40 14.76 4.32
C GLY A 68 -22.19 13.46 4.54
N PRO A 69 -21.50 12.30 4.43
CA PRO A 69 -22.07 10.98 4.70
C PRO A 69 -22.44 10.79 6.17
N GLU A 70 -23.44 9.95 6.42
CA GLU A 70 -23.86 9.63 7.78
C GLU A 70 -22.89 8.63 8.44
N HIS A 71 -22.79 8.63 9.78
CA HIS A 71 -21.98 7.66 10.52
C HIS A 71 -22.14 6.18 10.08
N PRO A 72 -23.36 5.63 9.82
CA PRO A 72 -23.48 4.26 9.33
C PRO A 72 -22.86 4.04 7.95
N ASP A 73 -22.71 5.08 7.13
CA ASP A 73 -22.05 4.99 5.83
C ASP A 73 -20.52 4.97 6.01
N TRP A 74 -19.98 5.75 6.96
CA TRP A 74 -18.56 5.68 7.34
C TRP A 74 -18.15 4.30 7.84
N VAL A 75 -18.95 3.71 8.74
CA VAL A 75 -18.70 2.35 9.26
C VAL A 75 -18.74 1.29 8.16
N LYS A 76 -19.55 1.48 7.11
CA LYS A 76 -19.55 0.57 5.96
C LYS A 76 -18.28 0.72 5.13
N LEU A 77 -17.80 1.96 4.93
CA LEU A 77 -16.56 2.22 4.20
C LEU A 77 -15.36 1.60 4.92
N GLU A 78 -15.25 1.81 6.23
CA GLU A 78 -14.19 1.25 7.07
C GLU A 78 -14.15 -0.29 7.00
N ARG A 79 -15.30 -0.95 7.07
CA ARG A 79 -15.36 -2.42 6.90
C ARG A 79 -14.95 -2.89 5.51
N GLU A 80 -15.22 -2.11 4.49
CA GLU A 80 -14.81 -2.42 3.12
C GLU A 80 -13.31 -2.21 2.93
N GLU A 81 -12.74 -1.18 3.53
CA GLU A 81 -11.29 -0.93 3.61
C GLU A 81 -10.59 -2.10 4.31
N ASP A 82 -11.01 -2.46 5.52
CA ASP A 82 -10.49 -3.63 6.24
C ASP A 82 -10.54 -4.93 5.42
N ARG A 83 -11.63 -5.11 4.67
CA ARG A 83 -11.82 -6.29 3.81
C ARG A 83 -10.83 -6.28 2.64
N LEU A 84 -10.53 -5.10 2.08
CA LEU A 84 -9.57 -4.95 0.99
C LEU A 84 -8.14 -5.14 1.49
N ASP A 85 -7.79 -4.60 2.66
CA ASP A 85 -6.45 -4.74 3.24
C ASP A 85 -6.09 -6.21 3.46
N ARG A 86 -7.01 -7.00 4.03
CA ARG A 86 -6.80 -8.45 4.19
C ARG A 86 -6.57 -9.16 2.86
N LYS A 87 -7.29 -8.75 1.82
CA LYS A 87 -7.11 -9.32 0.48
C LYS A 87 -5.77 -8.92 -0.11
N GLU A 88 -5.35 -7.67 0.09
CA GLU A 88 -4.05 -7.20 -0.33
C GLU A 88 -2.95 -8.04 0.33
N GLU A 89 -2.97 -8.19 1.64
CA GLU A 89 -2.04 -9.03 2.39
C GLU A 89 -1.98 -10.47 1.85
N GLU A 90 -3.13 -11.12 1.66
CA GLU A 90 -3.19 -12.46 1.08
C GLU A 90 -2.56 -12.53 -0.32
N THR A 91 -2.82 -11.52 -1.16
CA THR A 91 -2.26 -11.49 -2.52
C THR A 91 -0.75 -11.23 -2.51
N LEU A 92 -0.26 -10.39 -1.59
CA LEU A 92 1.17 -10.15 -1.39
C LEU A 92 1.88 -11.42 -0.96
N LEU A 93 1.32 -12.18 0.00
CA LEU A 93 1.87 -13.47 0.42
C LEU A 93 1.95 -14.47 -0.75
N LYS A 94 0.89 -14.55 -1.56
CA LYS A 94 0.88 -15.38 -2.79
C LYS A 94 1.96 -14.93 -3.78
N LEU A 95 2.10 -13.62 -3.99
CA LEU A 95 3.12 -13.06 -4.89
C LEU A 95 4.55 -13.34 -4.41
N LEU A 96 4.80 -13.21 -3.11
CA LEU A 96 6.10 -13.51 -2.50
C LEU A 96 6.45 -15.00 -2.65
N ARG A 97 5.48 -15.90 -2.43
CA ARG A 97 5.66 -17.33 -2.66
C ARG A 97 6.01 -17.63 -4.12
N LEU A 98 5.28 -17.06 -5.08
CA LEU A 98 5.55 -17.23 -6.51
C LEU A 98 6.93 -16.69 -6.89
N ARG A 99 7.34 -15.53 -6.34
CA ARG A 99 8.69 -14.98 -6.54
C ARG A 99 9.76 -15.93 -6.01
N LYS A 100 9.56 -16.54 -4.83
CA LYS A 100 10.47 -17.55 -4.26
C LYS A 100 10.57 -18.77 -5.19
N GLN A 101 9.45 -19.32 -5.63
CA GLN A 101 9.43 -20.45 -6.57
C GLN A 101 10.14 -20.13 -7.89
N LYS A 102 9.91 -18.93 -8.45
CA LYS A 102 10.58 -18.47 -9.67
C LYS A 102 12.09 -18.35 -9.49
N ARG A 103 12.55 -17.85 -8.32
CA ARG A 103 13.99 -17.80 -8.00
C ARG A 103 14.58 -19.22 -7.91
N LEU A 104 13.91 -20.12 -7.19
CA LEU A 104 14.35 -21.51 -7.06
C LEU A 104 14.51 -22.18 -8.43
N ILE A 105 13.48 -22.12 -9.28
CA ILE A 105 13.53 -22.69 -10.63
C ILE A 105 14.69 -22.09 -11.41
N ARG A 106 14.87 -20.76 -11.38
CA ARG A 106 15.99 -20.10 -12.08
C ARG A 106 17.35 -20.58 -11.59
N THR A 107 17.53 -20.76 -10.27
CA THR A 107 18.79 -21.27 -9.72
C THR A 107 19.02 -22.72 -10.16
N ARG A 108 18.04 -23.61 -9.97
CA ARG A 108 18.15 -25.01 -10.40
C ARG A 108 18.42 -25.14 -11.90
N SER A 109 17.72 -24.36 -12.74
CA SER A 109 17.98 -24.34 -14.18
C SER A 109 19.41 -23.90 -14.51
N LYS A 110 19.99 -22.94 -13.80
CA LYS A 110 21.39 -22.55 -14.01
C LYS A 110 22.35 -23.67 -13.62
N ASP A 111 22.07 -24.38 -12.54
CA ASP A 111 22.95 -25.48 -12.09
C ASP A 111 22.83 -26.71 -12.99
N MET A 112 21.65 -27.01 -13.52
CA MET A 112 21.48 -28.00 -14.60
C MET A 112 22.36 -27.65 -15.81
N LEU A 113 22.34 -26.39 -16.26
CA LEU A 113 23.18 -25.95 -17.39
C LEU A 113 24.67 -26.06 -17.09
N ARG A 114 25.10 -25.69 -15.87
CA ARG A 114 26.51 -25.78 -15.45
C ARG A 114 27.01 -27.23 -15.39
N ARG A 115 26.17 -28.15 -14.89
CA ARG A 115 26.50 -29.58 -14.73
C ARG A 115 26.22 -30.40 -16.00
N GLY A 116 25.61 -29.80 -17.04
CA GLY A 116 25.24 -30.49 -18.28
C GLY A 116 24.09 -31.50 -18.12
N LEU A 117 23.27 -31.33 -17.09
CA LEU A 117 22.15 -32.23 -16.77
C LEU A 117 20.89 -31.83 -17.55
N LYS A 118 20.06 -32.81 -17.89
CA LYS A 118 18.86 -32.61 -18.71
C LYS A 118 17.58 -32.55 -17.90
N THR A 119 17.57 -33.18 -16.73
CA THR A 119 16.37 -33.27 -15.87
C THR A 119 16.64 -32.78 -14.44
N LEU A 120 15.58 -32.40 -13.73
CA LEU A 120 15.67 -32.00 -12.32
C LEU A 120 16.02 -33.20 -11.43
N ASP A 121 15.51 -34.40 -11.75
CA ASP A 121 15.78 -35.62 -10.99
C ASP A 121 17.27 -36.00 -11.05
N GLU A 122 17.93 -35.82 -12.20
CA GLU A 122 19.39 -35.95 -12.33
C GLU A 122 20.14 -34.96 -11.44
N LEU A 123 19.64 -33.72 -11.33
CA LEU A 123 20.24 -32.70 -10.46
C LEU A 123 20.06 -33.07 -8.98
N ASP A 124 18.87 -33.51 -8.57
CA ASP A 124 18.59 -33.98 -7.21
C ASP A 124 19.49 -35.18 -6.83
N ALA A 125 19.65 -36.15 -7.72
CA ALA A 125 20.54 -37.29 -7.50
C ALA A 125 22.02 -36.88 -7.38
N ALA A 126 22.47 -35.92 -8.18
CA ALA A 126 23.83 -35.41 -8.12
C ALA A 126 24.10 -34.62 -6.82
N GLU A 127 23.14 -33.81 -6.36
CA GLU A 127 23.21 -33.08 -5.09
C GLU A 127 23.22 -34.04 -3.88
N GLU A 128 22.42 -35.11 -3.92
CA GLU A 128 22.41 -36.13 -2.86
C GLU A 128 23.73 -36.92 -2.82
N ALA A 129 24.26 -37.32 -3.97
CA ALA A 129 25.56 -38.00 -4.04
C ALA A 129 26.69 -37.12 -3.48
N GLU A 130 26.65 -35.82 -3.76
CA GLU A 130 27.58 -34.82 -3.23
C GLU A 130 27.44 -34.66 -1.70
N ARG A 131 26.21 -34.58 -1.20
CA ARG A 131 25.92 -34.52 0.25
C ARG A 131 26.44 -35.76 0.99
N VAL A 132 26.13 -36.96 0.49
CA VAL A 132 26.60 -38.21 1.08
C VAL A 132 28.13 -38.31 1.01
N ALA A 133 28.75 -37.83 -0.07
CA ALA A 133 30.21 -37.81 -0.18
C ALA A 133 30.85 -36.80 0.78
N ALA A 134 30.22 -35.63 0.99
CA ALA A 134 30.67 -34.63 1.95
C ALA A 134 30.57 -35.16 3.38
N GLU A 135 29.43 -35.72 3.78
CA GLU A 135 29.24 -36.30 5.11
C GLU A 135 30.28 -37.40 5.41
N LYS A 136 30.57 -38.26 4.41
CA LYS A 136 31.64 -39.27 4.56
C LYS A 136 33.03 -38.65 4.71
N ARG A 137 33.31 -37.54 4.03
CA ARG A 137 34.59 -36.82 4.18
C ARG A 137 34.68 -36.18 5.56
N ASP A 138 33.61 -35.56 6.03
CA ASP A 138 33.55 -34.92 7.35
C ASP A 138 33.74 -35.95 8.47
N VAL A 139 33.16 -37.16 8.34
CA VAL A 139 33.37 -38.26 9.29
C VAL A 139 34.82 -38.76 9.26
N VAL A 140 35.40 -38.95 8.07
CA VAL A 140 36.79 -39.38 7.94
C VAL A 140 37.75 -38.32 8.49
N GLU A 141 37.49 -37.03 8.22
CA GLU A 141 38.28 -35.92 8.73
C GLU A 141 38.15 -35.80 10.26
N ALA A 142 36.96 -36.01 10.83
CA ALA A 142 36.77 -36.06 12.29
C ALA A 142 37.48 -37.26 12.93
N GLU A 143 37.52 -38.43 12.28
CA GLU A 143 38.25 -39.61 12.73
C GLU A 143 39.77 -39.39 12.65
N GLU A 144 40.29 -38.80 11.58
CA GLU A 144 41.71 -38.45 11.43
C GLU A 144 42.15 -37.37 12.45
N GLN A 145 41.29 -36.39 12.73
CA GLN A 145 41.50 -35.40 13.80
C GLN A 145 41.47 -36.03 15.20
N ALA A 146 40.63 -37.05 15.43
CA ALA A 146 40.60 -37.78 16.70
C ALA A 146 41.84 -38.68 16.90
N VAL A 147 42.32 -39.35 15.85
CA VAL A 147 43.53 -40.21 15.90
C VAL A 147 44.81 -39.38 16.02
N SER A 148 44.87 -38.21 15.38
CA SER A 148 45.99 -37.27 15.52
C SER A 148 46.00 -36.55 16.89
N ALA A 149 44.83 -36.23 17.46
CA ALA A 149 44.71 -35.74 18.84
C ALA A 149 45.12 -36.80 19.88
N ALA A 150 44.89 -38.09 19.60
CA ALA A 150 45.33 -39.18 20.46
C ALA A 150 46.85 -39.45 20.40
N SER A 151 47.54 -39.00 19.34
CA SER A 151 49.00 -39.19 19.17
C SER A 151 49.84 -37.95 19.51
N SER A 152 49.21 -36.79 19.76
CA SER A 152 49.91 -35.58 20.23
C SER A 152 49.33 -35.10 21.56
N SER A 153 49.78 -35.72 22.66
CA SER A 153 49.66 -35.10 23.97
C SER A 153 50.69 -33.97 24.11
N VAL A 154 50.39 -32.80 23.55
CA VAL A 154 50.92 -31.52 24.05
C VAL A 154 49.77 -30.53 24.06
N THR A 155 49.48 -30.05 25.27
CA THR A 155 48.48 -29.03 25.57
C THR A 155 48.82 -27.74 24.85
N GLY A 156 47.99 -27.37 23.88
CA GLY A 156 48.01 -26.06 23.24
C GLY A 156 46.62 -25.74 22.73
N THR A 157 45.88 -24.95 23.51
CA THR A 157 44.57 -24.39 23.17
C THR A 157 44.62 -23.65 21.83
N PRO A 158 43.70 -23.92 20.88
CA PRO A 158 43.33 -22.91 19.90
C PRO A 158 41.84 -22.58 20.00
N ALA A 159 41.58 -21.31 19.73
CA ALA A 159 40.29 -20.68 19.72
C ALA A 159 39.30 -21.38 18.78
N SER A 160 38.08 -21.55 19.31
CA SER A 160 36.88 -21.95 18.56
C SER A 160 36.76 -21.15 17.26
N SER A 161 36.68 -21.88 16.16
CA SER A 161 35.98 -21.44 14.96
C SER A 161 34.92 -22.50 14.68
N ASP A 162 33.68 -22.20 15.06
CA ASP A 162 32.51 -23.08 14.94
C ASP A 162 32.21 -23.45 13.48
N PRO A 163 32.23 -24.74 13.09
CA PRO A 163 31.77 -25.21 11.79
C PRO A 163 30.31 -25.67 11.89
N LEU A 164 29.39 -24.76 12.19
CA LEU A 164 27.94 -25.03 12.15
C LEU A 164 27.23 -24.22 11.05
N ALA A 165 27.77 -24.28 9.84
CA ALA A 165 27.17 -23.63 8.66
C ALA A 165 26.17 -24.52 7.88
N TYR A 166 25.88 -25.73 8.35
CA TYR A 166 24.83 -26.60 7.77
C TYR A 166 23.82 -27.06 8.82
N SER A 167 23.25 -26.11 9.55
CA SER A 167 22.00 -26.31 10.28
C SER A 167 20.82 -25.92 9.37
N PRO A 168 19.67 -26.62 9.43
CA PRO A 168 18.43 -26.27 8.71
C PRO A 168 17.92 -24.83 8.93
N ALA A 169 18.53 -24.07 9.84
CA ALA A 169 18.34 -22.62 10.00
C ALA A 169 19.04 -21.75 8.92
N SER A 170 19.80 -22.34 7.98
CA SER A 170 20.53 -21.59 6.92
C SER A 170 19.64 -20.81 5.95
N TRP A 171 18.31 -21.03 6.01
CA TRP A 171 17.35 -20.23 5.26
C TRP A 171 17.26 -18.77 5.74
N ASP A 172 17.59 -18.48 7.01
CA ASP A 172 17.61 -17.11 7.54
C ASP A 172 18.87 -16.34 7.13
N GLN A 173 19.98 -17.02 6.84
CA GLN A 173 21.23 -16.38 6.36
C GLN A 173 21.05 -15.76 4.96
N TRP A 174 20.20 -16.35 4.10
CA TRP A 174 19.85 -15.76 2.81
C TRP A 174 18.88 -14.56 2.91
N LEU A 175 18.19 -14.39 4.04
CA LEU A 175 17.37 -13.20 4.28
C LEU A 175 18.23 -11.98 4.67
N ALA A 176 19.44 -12.19 5.21
CA ALA A 176 20.30 -11.11 5.68
C ALA A 176 21.09 -10.39 4.55
N ASP A 177 21.53 -11.11 3.51
CA ASP A 177 22.42 -10.55 2.46
C ASP A 177 21.67 -9.81 1.33
N GLY A 178 20.35 -9.64 1.46
CA GLY A 178 19.50 -8.92 0.51
C GLY A 178 19.07 -7.52 0.98
N GLY A 179 19.77 -6.96 1.98
CA GLY A 179 19.53 -5.62 2.49
C GLY A 179 19.49 -4.59 1.38
N VAL A 180 18.29 -4.12 1.03
CA VAL A 180 18.15 -2.77 0.53
C VAL A 180 18.35 -1.90 1.76
N ASP A 181 19.47 -1.16 1.80
CA ASP A 181 19.69 -0.09 2.76
C ASP A 181 18.52 0.90 2.68
N ILE A 182 17.55 0.73 3.57
CA ILE A 182 16.60 1.78 3.90
C ILE A 182 17.34 2.62 4.94
N PRO A 183 17.79 3.85 4.62
CA PRO A 183 18.44 4.69 5.62
C PRO A 183 17.47 4.92 6.78
N PRO A 184 17.93 4.82 8.04
CA PRO A 184 17.07 5.03 9.18
C PRO A 184 16.55 6.47 9.17
N ALA A 185 15.23 6.62 9.32
CA ALA A 185 14.59 7.90 9.58
C ALA A 185 15.03 8.41 10.95
N THR A 186 15.97 9.35 10.96
CA THR A 186 16.40 10.07 12.16
C THR A 186 15.29 11.01 12.61
N GLN A 187 14.53 10.63 13.64
CA GLN A 187 13.65 11.54 14.37
C GLN A 187 14.43 12.28 15.47
N GLN A 188 14.77 13.53 15.15
CA GLN A 188 14.71 14.75 15.98
C GLN A 188 15.18 14.73 17.44
N ARG A 189 16.12 15.65 17.73
CA ARG A 189 15.98 16.59 18.84
C ARG A 189 16.68 17.92 18.56
N GLN A 190 16.03 19.00 19.03
CA GLN A 190 16.43 20.42 19.05
C GLN A 190 16.22 21.10 17.69
N GLY A 191 15.46 22.19 17.54
CA GLY A 191 15.14 23.28 18.45
C GLY A 191 15.41 24.57 17.65
N ASP A 192 14.39 25.40 17.48
CA ASP A 192 14.42 26.82 17.07
C ASP A 192 15.00 27.16 15.68
N ASP A 193 14.11 27.54 14.75
CA ASP A 193 14.01 28.91 14.20
C ASP A 193 13.23 28.93 12.87
N LEU A 194 12.12 29.66 12.88
CA LEU A 194 11.42 30.09 11.66
C LEU A 194 12.31 31.09 10.91
N PRO A 195 12.33 31.04 9.56
CA PRO A 195 11.87 32.23 8.86
C PRO A 195 10.83 31.93 7.77
N GLN A 196 9.88 32.87 7.69
CA GLN A 196 8.87 32.99 6.65
C GLN A 196 9.52 33.26 5.28
N ASP A 197 8.73 32.96 4.24
CA ASP A 197 8.91 33.35 2.84
C ASP A 197 9.91 32.55 2.01
N LEU A 198 9.37 31.78 1.04
CA LEU A 198 9.47 32.12 -0.39
C LEU A 198 8.86 31.01 -1.28
N HIS A 199 7.70 31.35 -1.85
CA HIS A 199 7.47 31.27 -3.30
C HIS A 199 7.34 29.90 -3.98
N TRP A 200 6.11 29.36 -3.96
CA TRP A 200 5.66 28.23 -4.78
C TRP A 200 5.39 28.60 -6.27
N LYS A 201 6.33 29.21 -7.02
CA LYS A 201 6.11 29.37 -8.49
C LYS A 201 7.08 28.55 -9.34
N ARG A 202 6.50 27.98 -10.39
CA ARG A 202 7.02 27.12 -11.48
C ARG A 202 6.94 25.63 -11.11
N MET A 203 6.13 24.79 -11.76
CA MET A 203 5.85 24.75 -13.20
C MET A 203 4.46 24.15 -13.47
N ASN A 204 3.58 24.95 -14.03
CA ASN A 204 2.69 24.46 -15.08
C ASN A 204 2.23 25.67 -15.88
N THR A 205 2.54 25.71 -17.19
CA THR A 205 1.70 26.34 -18.22
C THR A 205 2.30 26.19 -19.64
N ILE A 206 1.52 25.49 -20.50
CA ILE A 206 1.15 25.88 -21.89
C ILE A 206 2.24 25.56 -22.98
N LEU A 207 2.01 24.79 -24.07
CA LEU A 207 1.01 24.89 -25.14
C LEU A 207 0.78 23.58 -25.96
N PRO A 208 -0.35 23.49 -26.69
CA PRO A 208 -0.73 22.40 -27.58
C PRO A 208 -0.13 22.56 -28.99
N ARG A 209 -0.02 21.45 -29.75
CA ARG A 209 0.36 21.50 -31.18
C ARG A 209 -0.65 20.76 -32.06
N THR A 210 -1.54 21.59 -32.63
CA THR A 210 -2.05 21.58 -34.01
C THR A 210 -2.55 20.28 -34.65
N SER A 211 -3.87 20.26 -34.86
CA SER A 211 -4.56 19.55 -35.93
C SER A 211 -4.12 20.07 -37.31
N GLN A 212 -3.75 19.18 -38.24
CA GLN A 212 -3.91 19.43 -39.67
C GLN A 212 -4.44 18.19 -40.39
N LYS A 213 -5.31 18.50 -41.33
CA LYS A 213 -6.33 17.71 -42.02
C LYS A 213 -5.89 17.62 -43.47
N THR A 214 -5.73 16.42 -44.01
CA THR A 214 -5.67 16.22 -45.46
C THR A 214 -6.74 15.22 -45.88
N ARG A 215 -7.79 15.77 -46.50
CA ARG A 215 -8.77 15.03 -47.30
C ARG A 215 -8.17 14.87 -48.69
N SER A 216 -8.06 13.63 -49.19
CA SER A 216 -7.88 13.35 -50.61
C SER A 216 -9.23 13.34 -51.32
N PRO A 217 -9.34 13.90 -52.54
CA PRO A 217 -10.50 13.70 -53.39
C PRO A 217 -10.30 12.48 -54.31
N ARG A 218 -11.41 11.76 -54.52
CA ARG A 218 -11.58 10.75 -55.56
C ARG A 218 -11.61 11.40 -56.94
N ARG A 219 -10.97 10.76 -57.91
CA ARG A 219 -11.40 10.70 -59.31
C ARG A 219 -11.12 9.29 -59.81
#